data_AF-A0A354J773-F1
#
_entry.id   AF-A0A354J773-F1
#
_cell.length_a   1.000
_cell.length_b   1.000
_cell.length_c   1.000
_cell.angle_alpha   90.00
_cell.angle_beta   90.00
_cell.angle_gamma   90.00
#
_symmetry.space_group_name_H-M   'P 1'
#
loop_
_entity.id
_entity.type
_entity.pdbx_description
1 polymer ?
#
loop_
_entity_poly.entity_id
_entity_poly.type
_entity_poly.pdbx_seq_one_letter_code
_entity_poly.pdbx_strand_id
1 'polypeptide(L)'
;FARGTQDLRRFHNLTDTIIIFDEIQSLPIKCISMFNETVNFLSSQCRDTIILCSATQPNLNKVKHKMLIRGEMISDLQQKFLGFKRMNIIDKRNKK
;
A
#
# COMPACT_ATOMS: atom_id res chain seq x y z
N PHE A 1 -18.58 5.22 35.20
CA PHE A 1 -17.68 4.84 34.09
C PHE A 1 -18.50 4.49 32.85
N ALA A 2 -18.89 5.47 32.04
CA ALA A 2 -19.56 5.24 30.76
C ALA A 2 -18.62 5.72 29.65
N ARG A 3 -17.60 4.91 29.34
CA ARG A 3 -16.74 5.17 28.19
C ARG A 3 -17.56 4.81 26.94
N GLY A 4 -17.97 5.81 26.17
CA GLY A 4 -18.92 5.64 25.07
C GLY A 4 -18.46 4.61 24.04
N THR A 5 -19.40 3.86 23.47
CA THR A 5 -19.18 2.85 22.40
C THR A 5 -18.90 3.48 21.02
N GLN A 6 -18.44 4.73 20.99
CA GLN A 6 -18.24 5.49 19.76
C GLN A 6 -17.12 4.90 18.91
N ASP A 7 -16.00 4.52 19.52
CA ASP A 7 -14.87 3.94 18.78
C ASP A 7 -15.21 2.57 18.20
N LEU A 8 -15.96 1.74 18.95
CA LEU A 8 -16.47 0.46 18.45
C LEU A 8 -17.44 0.64 17.27
N ARG A 9 -18.33 1.63 17.32
CA ARG A 9 -19.22 1.93 16.19
C ARG A 9 -18.48 2.46 14.98
N ARG A 10 -17.47 3.31 15.17
CA ARG A 10 -16.59 3.76 14.07
C ARG A 10 -15.85 2.59 13.43
N PHE A 11 -15.35 1.67 14.25
CA PHE A 11 -14.66 0.47 13.77
C PHE A 11 -15.60 -0.46 13.01
N HIS A 12 -16.82 -0.68 13.51
CA HIS A 12 -17.85 -1.43 12.78
C HIS A 12 -18.16 -0.81 11.42
N ASN A 13 -18.20 0.53 11.32
CA ASN A 13 -18.43 1.20 10.04
C ASN A 13 -17.27 1.05 9.04
N LEU A 14 -16.11 0.53 9.46
CA LEU A 14 -15.01 0.22 8.56
C LEU A 14 -15.10 -1.20 7.98
N THR A 15 -15.95 -2.08 8.51
CA THR A 15 -16.09 -3.45 7.98
C THR A 15 -16.97 -3.49 6.73
N ASP A 16 -16.70 -4.43 5.83
CA ASP A 16 -17.36 -4.54 4.51
C ASP A 16 -17.20 -3.28 3.65
N THR A 17 -16.06 -2.58 3.78
CA THR A 17 -15.81 -1.34 3.04
C THR A 17 -14.69 -1.45 2.02
N ILE A 18 -14.63 -0.45 1.14
CA ILE A 18 -13.49 -0.22 0.26
C ILE A 18 -12.66 0.90 0.89
N ILE A 19 -11.40 0.60 1.24
CA ILE A 19 -10.48 1.55 1.84
C ILE A 19 -9.37 1.87 0.83
N ILE A 20 -9.24 3.15 0.49
CA ILE A 20 -8.22 3.65 -0.44
C ILE A 20 -7.18 4.42 0.36
N PHE A 21 -5.95 3.93 0.35
CA PHE A 21 -4.81 4.66 0.86
C PHE A 21 -4.07 5.31 -0.30
N ASP A 22 -4.10 6.64 -0.34
CA ASP A 22 -3.35 7.42 -1.32
C ASP A 22 -1.97 7.80 -0.78
N GLU A 23 -1.00 7.88 -1.68
CA GLU A 23 0.39 8.25 -1.39
C GLU A 23 1.04 7.47 -0.23
N ILE A 24 0.88 6.15 -0.22
CA ILE A 24 1.37 5.28 0.88
C ILE A 24 2.89 5.35 1.09
N GLN A 25 3.66 5.86 0.13
CA GLN A 25 5.09 6.08 0.28
C GLN A 25 5.45 7.19 1.28
N SER A 26 4.47 8.00 1.69
CA SER A 26 4.61 8.98 2.77
C SER A 26 4.70 8.34 4.17
N LEU A 27 4.37 7.04 4.29
CA LEU A 27 4.43 6.33 5.56
C LEU A 27 5.86 6.27 6.11
N PRO A 28 6.10 6.68 7.36
CA PRO A 28 7.41 6.53 7.98
C PRO A 28 7.84 5.06 8.03
N ILE A 29 9.12 4.80 7.75
CA ILE A 29 9.68 3.43 7.68
C ILE A 29 9.39 2.62 8.96
N LYS A 30 9.47 3.28 10.12
CA LYS A 30 9.21 2.67 11.44
C LYS A 30 7.77 2.17 11.60
N CYS A 31 6.82 2.71 10.83
CA CYS A 31 5.40 2.40 10.92
C CYS A 31 4.94 1.33 9.94
N ILE A 32 5.76 0.96 8.94
CA ILE A 32 5.37 0.02 7.86
C ILE A 32 4.88 -1.31 8.44
N SER A 33 5.56 -1.83 9.46
CA SER A 33 5.18 -3.10 10.08
C SER A 33 3.79 -3.04 10.73
N MET A 34 3.47 -1.93 11.40
CA MET A 34 2.16 -1.74 12.04
C MET A 34 1.08 -1.54 10.98
N PHE A 35 1.38 -0.77 9.93
CA PHE A 35 0.48 -0.58 8.80
C PHE A 35 0.13 -1.92 8.13
N ASN A 36 1.14 -2.75 7.85
CA ASN A 36 0.94 -4.06 7.22
C ASN A 36 0.03 -4.96 8.05
N GLU A 37 0.23 -5.03 9.37
CA GLU A 37 -0.64 -5.81 10.26
C GLU A 37 -2.08 -5.30 10.26
N THR A 38 -2.27 -3.97 10.35
CA THR A 38 -3.60 -3.36 10.28
C THR A 38 -4.29 -3.68 8.96
N VAL A 39 -3.59 -3.53 7.84
CA VAL A 39 -4.14 -3.81 6.51
C VAL A 39 -4.48 -5.29 6.34
N ASN A 40 -3.61 -6.19 6.82
CA ASN A 40 -3.88 -7.62 6.83
C ASN A 40 -5.11 -7.96 7.67
N PHE A 41 -5.28 -7.32 8.84
CA PHE A 41 -6.46 -7.50 9.68
C PHE A 41 -7.73 -7.02 8.98
N LEU A 42 -7.73 -5.81 8.42
CA LEU A 42 -8.90 -5.25 7.73
C LEU A 42 -9.31 -6.13 6.53
N SER A 43 -8.34 -6.55 5.72
CA SER A 43 -8.63 -7.40 4.56
C SER A 43 -9.10 -8.81 4.94
N SER A 44 -8.47 -9.44 5.95
CA SER A 44 -8.76 -10.85 6.28
C SER A 44 -9.92 -11.03 7.26
N GLN A 45 -10.10 -10.11 8.22
CA GLN A 45 -11.08 -10.24 9.31
C GLN A 45 -12.28 -9.32 9.11
N CYS A 46 -12.10 -8.13 8.53
CA CYS A 46 -13.17 -7.15 8.32
C CYS A 46 -13.83 -7.24 6.94
N ARG A 47 -13.36 -8.15 6.06
CA ARG A 47 -13.84 -8.33 4.68
C ARG A 47 -13.68 -7.08 3.81
N ASP A 48 -12.70 -6.25 4.14
CA ASP A 48 -12.47 -5.01 3.43
C ASP A 48 -11.68 -5.22 2.14
N THR A 49 -12.02 -4.44 1.12
CA THR A 49 -11.22 -4.31 -0.09
C THR A 49 -10.26 -3.15 0.08
N ILE A 50 -8.95 -3.43 0.03
CA ILE A 50 -7.92 -2.42 0.23
C ILE A 50 -7.27 -2.07 -1.10
N ILE A 51 -7.23 -0.78 -1.41
CA ILE A 51 -6.55 -0.21 -2.57
C ILE A 51 -5.41 0.67 -2.09
N LEU A 52 -4.21 0.43 -2.60
CA LEU A 52 -3.01 1.21 -2.30
C LEU A 52 -2.59 1.98 -3.54
N CYS A 53 -2.79 3.29 -3.52
CA CYS A 53 -2.36 4.19 -4.58
C CYS A 53 -0.99 4.79 -4.21
N SER A 54 -0.02 4.71 -5.12
CA SER A 54 1.29 5.30 -4.92
C SER A 54 2.02 5.47 -6.25
N ALA A 55 2.74 6.59 -6.39
CA ALA A 55 3.68 6.76 -7.50
C ALA A 55 4.87 5.78 -7.40
N THR A 56 5.28 5.43 -6.18
CA THR A 56 6.39 4.50 -5.90
C THR A 56 6.05 3.68 -4.66
N GLN A 57 5.66 2.41 -4.81
CA GLN A 57 5.32 1.61 -3.63
C GLN A 57 6.52 1.52 -2.65
N PRO A 58 6.32 1.80 -1.36
CA PRO A 58 7.33 1.58 -0.34
C PRO A 58 7.63 0.08 -0.21
N ASN A 59 8.71 -0.26 0.49
CA ASN A 59 9.11 -1.66 0.62
C ASN A 59 8.26 -2.40 1.67
N LEU A 60 7.04 -2.79 1.26
CA LEU A 60 6.05 -3.48 2.10
C LEU A 60 6.39 -4.97 2.34
N ASN A 61 7.35 -5.53 1.59
CA ASN A 61 7.70 -6.95 1.60
C ASN A 61 9.01 -7.28 2.33
N LYS A 62 9.89 -6.30 2.60
CA LYS A 62 11.13 -6.47 3.38
C LYS A 62 11.03 -5.91 4.80
N VAL A 63 9.89 -6.13 5.44
CA VAL A 63 9.66 -5.79 6.86
C VAL A 63 9.27 -7.03 7.65
N LYS A 64 9.39 -6.97 8.98
CA LYS A 64 9.10 -8.08 9.91
C LYS A 64 7.72 -8.69 9.66
N HIS A 65 6.73 -7.83 9.44
CA HIS A 65 5.34 -8.20 9.16
C HIS A 65 5.00 -7.80 7.73
N LYS A 66 4.86 -8.78 6.83
CA LYS A 66 4.67 -8.54 5.40
C LYS A 66 3.20 -8.28 5.09
N MET A 67 2.96 -7.47 4.07
CA MET A 67 1.62 -7.26 3.55
C MET A 67 1.16 -8.48 2.73
N LEU A 68 -0.10 -8.89 2.92
CA LEU A 68 -0.68 -10.05 2.25
C LEU A 68 -1.48 -9.70 0.99
N ILE A 69 -1.68 -8.42 0.71
CA ILE A 69 -2.37 -7.95 -0.51
C ILE A 69 -1.54 -8.32 -1.73
N ARG A 70 -2.19 -8.94 -2.72
CA ARG A 70 -1.57 -9.42 -3.94
C ARG A 70 -2.18 -8.74 -5.15
N GLY A 71 -1.32 -8.19 -6.00
CA GLY A 71 -1.66 -7.77 -7.35
C GLY A 71 -1.62 -6.27 -7.56
N GLU A 72 -1.43 -5.90 -8.82
CA GLU A 72 -1.55 -4.53 -9.31
C GLU A 72 -3.00 -4.31 -9.76
N MET A 73 -3.52 -3.10 -9.58
CA MET A 73 -4.89 -2.75 -10.01
C MET A 73 -5.08 -2.91 -11.52
N ILE A 74 -4.00 -2.72 -12.29
CA ILE A 74 -4.00 -2.80 -13.75
C ILE A 74 -3.16 -3.97 -14.23
N SER A 75 -3.70 -4.69 -15.22
CA SER A 75 -2.96 -5.71 -15.97
C SER A 75 -1.83 -5.10 -16.80
N ASP A 76 -0.81 -5.91 -17.08
CA ASP A 76 0.31 -5.61 -17.96
C ASP A 76 1.06 -4.32 -17.59
N LEU A 77 1.20 -4.08 -16.28
CA LEU A 77 1.83 -2.87 -15.73
C LEU A 77 3.18 -2.56 -16.41
N GLN A 78 4.04 -3.58 -16.59
CA GLN A 78 5.33 -3.41 -17.25
C GLN A 78 5.21 -2.94 -18.71
N GLN A 79 4.28 -3.50 -19.48
CA GLN A 79 4.07 -3.07 -20.87
C GLN A 79 3.55 -1.64 -20.93
N LYS A 80 2.63 -1.27 -20.03
CA LYS A 80 2.12 0.10 -19.95
C LYS A 80 3.24 1.09 -19.59
N PHE A 81 4.10 0.75 -18.62
CA PHE A 81 5.28 1.56 -18.29
C PHE A 81 6.26 1.71 -19.46
N LEU A 82 6.47 0.65 -20.25
CA LEU A 82 7.28 0.71 -21.47
C LEU A 82 6.68 1.67 -22.49
N GLY A 83 5.35 1.66 -22.68
CA GLY A 83 4.66 2.63 -23.53
C GLY A 83 4.81 4.09 -23.08
N PHE A 84 5.04 4.32 -21.79
CA PHE A 84 5.34 5.64 -21.23
C PHE A 84 6.83 6.02 -21.26
N LYS A 85 7.74 5.10 -21.63
CA LYS A 85 9.19 5.38 -21.67
C LYS A 85 9.53 6.31 -22.83
N ARG A 86 9.81 7.58 -22.50
CA ARG A 86 10.18 8.62 -23.48
C ARG A 86 11.67 8.99 -23.46
N MET A 87 12.43 8.52 -22.47
CA MET A 87 13.83 8.89 -22.25
C MET A 87 14.73 7.65 -22.33
N ASN A 88 15.91 7.81 -22.95
CA ASN A 88 17.01 6.85 -22.90
C ASN A 88 18.23 7.49 -22.23
N ILE A 89 18.74 6.89 -21.15
CA ILE A 89 19.91 7.39 -20.42
C ILE A 89 21.15 6.69 -20.96
N ILE A 90 22.13 7.46 -21.43
CA ILE A 90 23.43 6.95 -21.90
C ILE A 90 24.50 7.51 -20.96
N ASP A 91 25.16 6.63 -20.21
CA ASP A 91 26.29 7.01 -19.35
C ASP A 91 27.57 7.16 -20.21
N LYS A 92 28.12 8.37 -20.25
CA LYS A 92 29.35 8.71 -20.99
C LYS A 92 30.55 8.99 -20.06
N ARG A 93 30.50 8.56 -18.80
CA ARG A 93 31.66 8.70 -17.91
C ARG A 93 32.80 7.83 -18.44
N ASN A 94 33.80 8.48 -19.03
CA ASN A 94 34.99 7.84 -19.58
C ASN A 94 35.68 7.00 -18.50
N LYS A 95 35.90 5.72 -18.78
CA LYS A 95 36.91 4.92 -18.09
C LYS A 95 38.27 5.59 -18.34
N LYS A 96 38.77 6.31 -17.35
CA LYS A 96 40.21 6.54 -17.21
C LYS A 96 40.84 5.29 -16.64
#